data_AF-A0A0F9D4K5-F1
#
_entry.id   AF-A0A0F9D4K5-F1
#
_cell.length_a   1.000
_cell.length_b   1.000
_cell.length_c   1.000
_cell.angle_alpha   90.00
_cell.angle_beta   90.00
_cell.angle_gamma   90.00
#
_symmetry.space_group_name_H-M   'P 1'
#
loop_
_entity.id
_entity.type
_entity.pdbx_description
1 polymer ?
#
loop_
_entity_poly.entity_id
_entity_poly.type
_entity_poly.pdbx_seq_one_letter_code
_entity_poly.pdbx_strand_id
1 'polypeptide(L)'
;KSLDYLESYNFDVIDINAGCPSRRAIKAKEGGYLMKNLEQMKILIENAVKYSSKPVSLKIRTGFEKPLNIEEMANIINNSGIDFLTIHARTVKSKFYGDAIDLETVKLLKEKCLIPIVGNGDIKDYLGAKHFIDYTNVDALMIGRESMGNPEIFNQIHEYLKHGKEIPFKNDVDKMKNFIQLYEECIDEYLTGFSHPQGNKEIEFIELKRNAIWLTKNIENSTTIRRSLSKVKNLKLLKSMLKEITG
;
A
#
# COMPACT_ATOMS: atom_id res chain seq x y z
N LYS A 1 7.86 -11.58 -21.49
CA LYS A 1 9.12 -11.46 -20.71
C LYS A 1 8.86 -11.30 -19.22
N SER A 2 8.31 -10.17 -18.75
CA SER A 2 8.06 -10.01 -17.29
C SER A 2 7.00 -10.97 -16.76
N LEU A 3 5.92 -11.20 -17.50
CA LEU A 3 4.89 -12.18 -17.13
C LEU A 3 5.49 -13.59 -17.07
N ASP A 4 6.17 -14.05 -18.11
CA ASP A 4 6.86 -15.36 -18.11
C ASP A 4 7.80 -15.55 -16.91
N TYR A 5 8.48 -14.48 -16.48
CA TYR A 5 9.31 -14.52 -15.28
C TYR A 5 8.48 -14.59 -13.99
N LEU A 6 7.41 -13.80 -13.89
CA LEU A 6 6.50 -13.82 -12.74
C LEU A 6 5.82 -15.17 -12.58
N GLU A 7 5.41 -15.83 -13.67
CA GLU A 7 4.81 -17.18 -13.69
C GLU A 7 5.72 -18.27 -13.11
N SER A 8 7.03 -18.01 -12.91
CA SER A 8 7.92 -18.91 -12.17
C SER A 8 7.77 -18.81 -10.63
N TYR A 9 7.01 -17.83 -10.14
CA TYR A 9 6.71 -17.62 -8.73
C TYR A 9 5.29 -18.07 -8.40
N ASN A 10 5.05 -18.42 -7.13
CA ASN A 10 3.71 -18.62 -6.63
C ASN A 10 3.10 -17.28 -6.21
N PHE A 11 2.07 -16.82 -6.92
CA PHE A 11 1.33 -15.60 -6.61
C PHE A 11 -0.15 -15.75 -6.98
N ASP A 12 -1.00 -14.93 -6.37
CA ASP A 12 -2.45 -15.00 -6.54
C ASP A 12 -3.00 -14.03 -7.58
N VAL A 13 -2.36 -12.86 -7.74
CA VAL A 13 -2.84 -11.75 -8.59
C VAL A 13 -1.67 -10.99 -9.21
N ILE A 14 -1.82 -10.52 -10.45
CA ILE A 14 -0.91 -9.52 -11.06
C ILE A 14 -1.54 -8.13 -10.95
N ASP A 15 -0.89 -7.20 -10.23
CA ASP A 15 -1.32 -5.81 -10.17
C ASP A 15 -0.48 -4.90 -11.08
N ILE A 16 -1.13 -4.18 -12.00
CA ILE A 16 -0.49 -3.18 -12.85
C ILE A 16 -0.44 -1.83 -12.12
N ASN A 17 0.77 -1.32 -11.89
CA ASN A 17 0.95 0.01 -11.31
C ASN A 17 0.80 1.10 -12.38
N ALA A 18 -0.30 1.83 -12.33
CA ALA A 18 -0.57 3.05 -13.09
C ALA A 18 -0.70 4.30 -12.19
N GLY A 19 -0.15 4.23 -10.96
CA GLY A 19 -0.37 5.26 -9.92
C GLY A 19 0.90 5.90 -9.33
N CYS A 20 2.10 5.35 -9.59
CA CYS A 20 3.34 5.84 -8.98
C CYS A 20 3.72 7.26 -9.44
N PRO A 21 3.83 8.25 -8.53
CA PRO A 21 4.14 9.62 -8.91
C PRO A 21 5.65 9.95 -8.85
N SER A 22 6.51 8.93 -8.72
CA SER A 22 7.95 9.15 -8.61
C SER A 22 8.51 9.77 -9.88
N ARG A 23 9.49 10.68 -9.73
CA ARG A 23 10.15 11.30 -10.89
C ARG A 23 10.79 10.26 -11.81
N ARG A 24 11.31 9.16 -11.24
CA ARG A 24 11.91 8.05 -11.98
C ARG A 24 10.87 7.37 -12.88
N ALA A 25 9.74 6.93 -12.31
CA ALA A 25 8.68 6.29 -13.06
C ALA A 25 8.11 7.20 -14.16
N ILE A 26 7.86 8.48 -13.84
CA ILE A 26 7.34 9.44 -14.82
C ILE A 26 8.32 9.63 -15.99
N LYS A 27 9.62 9.77 -15.71
CA LYS A 27 10.65 9.91 -16.76
C LYS A 27 10.77 8.64 -17.62
N ALA A 28 10.61 7.47 -17.02
CA ALA A 28 10.61 6.18 -17.72
C ALA A 28 9.31 5.89 -18.49
N LYS A 29 8.30 6.79 -18.42
CA LYS A 29 6.95 6.58 -18.99
C LYS A 29 6.21 5.38 -18.38
N GLU A 30 6.40 5.18 -17.08
CA GLU A 30 5.80 4.11 -16.27
C GLU A 30 4.93 4.69 -15.15
N GLY A 31 4.22 3.83 -14.42
CA GLY A 31 3.48 4.21 -13.22
C GLY A 31 2.43 5.27 -13.53
N GLY A 32 2.45 6.36 -12.76
CA GLY A 32 1.51 7.47 -12.93
C GLY A 32 1.58 8.15 -14.30
N TYR A 33 2.65 7.97 -15.09
CA TYR A 33 2.68 8.49 -16.47
C TYR A 33 1.57 7.89 -17.34
N LEU A 34 1.16 6.64 -17.07
CA LEU A 34 0.08 5.99 -17.81
C LEU A 34 -1.24 6.75 -17.72
N MET A 35 -1.46 7.54 -16.66
CA MET A 35 -2.61 8.45 -16.55
C MET A 35 -2.60 9.62 -17.55
N LYS A 36 -1.49 9.85 -18.27
CA LYS A 36 -1.38 10.77 -19.41
C LYS A 36 -1.44 10.07 -20.76
N ASN A 37 -1.24 8.76 -20.79
CA ASN A 37 -1.12 7.98 -22.00
C ASN A 37 -1.97 6.72 -21.88
N LEU A 38 -3.29 6.91 -22.02
CA LEU A 38 -4.27 5.85 -21.86
C LEU A 38 -4.12 4.75 -22.92
N GLU A 39 -3.62 5.07 -24.12
CA GLU A 39 -3.32 4.06 -25.15
C GLU A 39 -2.23 3.09 -24.68
N GLN A 40 -1.15 3.61 -24.09
CA GLN A 40 -0.12 2.76 -23.51
C GLN A 40 -0.66 1.93 -22.32
N MET A 41 -1.57 2.51 -21.53
CA MET A 41 -2.23 1.77 -20.45
C MET A 41 -3.06 0.60 -20.98
N LYS A 42 -3.90 0.83 -22.01
CA LYS A 42 -4.71 -0.22 -22.67
C LYS A 42 -3.83 -1.37 -23.15
N ILE A 43 -2.76 -1.06 -23.89
CA ILE A 43 -1.82 -2.07 -24.40
C ILE A 43 -1.22 -2.91 -23.27
N LEU A 44 -0.85 -2.29 -22.14
CA LEU A 44 -0.30 -3.01 -21.00
C LEU A 44 -1.34 -3.93 -20.35
N ILE A 45 -2.57 -3.44 -20.18
CA ILE A 45 -3.66 -4.23 -19.61
C ILE A 45 -4.01 -5.41 -20.51
N GLU A 46 -4.22 -5.17 -21.81
CA GLU A 46 -4.52 -6.21 -22.80
C GLU A 46 -3.46 -7.31 -22.80
N ASN A 47 -2.17 -6.94 -22.75
CA ASN A 47 -1.10 -7.92 -22.66
C ASN A 47 -1.11 -8.70 -21.34
N ALA A 48 -1.34 -8.04 -20.21
CA ALA A 48 -1.39 -8.73 -18.92
C ALA A 48 -2.56 -9.71 -18.84
N VAL A 49 -3.76 -9.27 -19.22
CA VAL A 49 -4.97 -10.10 -19.21
C VAL A 49 -4.85 -11.26 -20.19
N LYS A 50 -4.27 -11.03 -21.38
CA LYS A 50 -4.10 -12.09 -22.39
C LYS A 50 -3.13 -13.20 -21.97
N TYR A 51 -2.07 -12.85 -21.24
CA TYR A 51 -0.95 -13.78 -21.00
C TYR A 51 -0.80 -14.21 -19.54
N SER A 52 -1.52 -13.62 -18.59
CA SER A 52 -1.49 -14.08 -17.20
C SER A 52 -2.32 -15.34 -17.00
N SER A 53 -1.81 -16.26 -16.19
CA SER A 53 -2.60 -17.41 -15.69
C SER A 53 -3.46 -17.06 -14.45
N LYS A 54 -3.34 -15.84 -13.92
CA LYS A 54 -3.93 -15.36 -12.68
C LYS A 54 -4.82 -14.13 -12.93
N PRO A 55 -5.72 -13.80 -11.99
CA PRO A 55 -6.44 -12.53 -12.00
C PRO A 55 -5.49 -11.34 -12.16
N VAL A 56 -5.94 -10.33 -12.93
CA VAL A 56 -5.20 -9.10 -13.20
C VAL A 56 -5.95 -7.92 -12.59
N SER A 57 -5.26 -7.09 -11.82
CA SER A 57 -5.79 -5.83 -11.30
C SER A 57 -5.03 -4.63 -11.82
N LEU A 58 -5.65 -3.46 -11.71
CA LEU A 58 -5.04 -2.19 -12.04
C LEU A 58 -5.08 -1.26 -10.84
N LYS A 59 -3.96 -0.58 -10.55
CA LYS A 59 -3.92 0.48 -9.55
C LYS A 59 -3.68 1.85 -10.17
N ILE A 60 -4.69 2.73 -10.11
CA ILE A 60 -4.66 4.09 -10.66
C ILE A 60 -4.71 5.17 -9.58
N ARG A 61 -4.73 6.42 -10.06
CA ARG A 61 -5.00 7.65 -9.32
C ARG A 61 -6.19 8.37 -9.95
N THR A 62 -6.77 9.37 -9.28
CA THR A 62 -7.91 10.14 -9.82
C THR A 62 -7.58 10.97 -11.06
N GLY A 63 -6.32 11.01 -11.49
CA GLY A 63 -5.88 11.66 -12.72
C GLY A 63 -4.40 12.04 -12.63
N PHE A 64 -3.83 12.67 -13.66
CA PHE A 64 -2.43 13.06 -13.63
C PHE A 64 -2.20 14.40 -12.92
N GLU A 65 -2.74 15.48 -13.47
CA GLU A 65 -2.70 16.84 -12.90
C GLU A 65 -4.09 17.29 -12.43
N LYS A 66 -5.10 16.99 -13.24
CA LYS A 66 -6.52 17.20 -12.99
C LYS A 66 -7.23 15.84 -12.90
N PRO A 67 -8.48 15.79 -12.41
CA PRO A 67 -9.32 14.60 -12.49
C PRO A 67 -9.34 14.02 -13.91
N LEU A 68 -9.41 12.69 -13.99
CA LEU A 68 -9.54 11.93 -15.23
C LEU A 68 -10.92 12.11 -15.85
N ASN A 69 -11.07 11.75 -17.13
CA ASN A 69 -12.37 11.63 -17.75
C ASN A 69 -13.03 10.32 -17.30
N ILE A 70 -14.13 10.42 -16.55
CA ILE A 70 -14.82 9.28 -15.94
C ILE A 70 -15.32 8.30 -17.01
N GLU A 71 -15.96 8.79 -18.07
CA GLU A 71 -16.55 7.95 -19.13
C GLU A 71 -15.46 7.22 -19.93
N GLU A 72 -14.38 7.92 -20.28
CA GLU A 72 -13.26 7.32 -20.99
C GLU A 72 -12.58 6.23 -20.15
N MET A 73 -12.32 6.51 -18.87
CA MET A 73 -11.70 5.53 -17.97
C MET A 73 -12.63 4.36 -17.70
N ALA A 74 -13.92 4.59 -17.41
CA ALA A 74 -14.88 3.50 -17.19
C ALA A 74 -15.00 2.59 -18.42
N ASN A 75 -15.01 3.15 -19.63
CA ASN A 75 -15.00 2.38 -20.87
C ASN A 75 -13.73 1.54 -21.02
N ILE A 76 -12.56 2.07 -20.66
CA ILE A 76 -11.32 1.28 -20.65
C ILE A 76 -11.46 0.11 -19.68
N ILE A 77 -11.83 0.38 -18.43
CA ILE A 77 -11.89 -0.61 -17.37
C ILE A 77 -12.89 -1.72 -17.71
N ASN A 78 -14.11 -1.36 -18.09
CA ASN A 78 -15.18 -2.32 -18.37
C ASN A 78 -14.88 -3.25 -19.56
N ASN A 79 -14.05 -2.81 -20.52
CA ASN A 79 -13.68 -3.60 -21.70
C ASN A 79 -12.29 -4.26 -21.58
N SER A 80 -11.60 -4.07 -20.46
CA SER A 80 -10.19 -4.48 -20.34
C SER A 80 -9.98 -5.93 -19.89
N GLY A 81 -10.98 -6.53 -19.23
CA GLY A 81 -10.87 -7.88 -18.67
C GLY A 81 -10.08 -7.98 -17.36
N ILE A 82 -9.77 -6.86 -16.70
CA ILE A 82 -9.22 -6.88 -15.33
C ILE A 82 -10.30 -7.24 -14.30
N ASP A 83 -9.89 -7.88 -13.21
CA ASP A 83 -10.79 -8.40 -12.17
C ASP A 83 -11.21 -7.35 -11.15
N PHE A 84 -10.32 -6.40 -10.83
CA PHE A 84 -10.66 -5.27 -9.95
C PHE A 84 -9.76 -4.05 -10.18
N LEU A 85 -10.27 -2.89 -9.77
CA LEU A 85 -9.58 -1.61 -9.85
C LEU A 85 -9.27 -1.08 -8.46
N THR A 86 -8.02 -0.74 -8.17
CA THR A 86 -7.68 0.08 -7.00
C THR A 86 -7.48 1.53 -7.41
N ILE A 87 -8.16 2.48 -6.78
CA ILE A 87 -8.01 3.92 -7.06
C ILE A 87 -7.53 4.67 -5.83
N HIS A 88 -6.38 5.33 -5.97
CA HIS A 88 -5.93 6.32 -4.99
C HIS A 88 -6.61 7.66 -5.26
N ALA A 89 -7.36 8.18 -4.29
CA ALA A 89 -8.14 9.42 -4.30
C ALA A 89 -7.30 10.71 -4.40
N ARG A 90 -6.19 10.70 -5.15
CA ARG A 90 -5.28 11.82 -5.36
C ARG A 90 -4.73 11.76 -6.77
N THR A 91 -4.56 12.91 -7.42
CA THR A 91 -3.87 12.97 -8.72
C THR A 91 -2.39 12.57 -8.61
N VAL A 92 -1.75 12.20 -9.72
CA VAL A 92 -0.31 11.86 -9.75
C VAL A 92 0.55 13.04 -9.28
N LYS A 93 0.26 14.26 -9.75
CA LYS A 93 1.04 15.46 -9.39
C LYS A 93 0.88 15.92 -7.96
N SER A 94 -0.29 15.73 -7.34
CA SER A 94 -0.48 16.05 -5.92
C SER A 94 0.38 15.17 -5.01
N LYS A 95 0.82 13.98 -5.49
CA LYS A 95 1.61 13.00 -4.74
C LYS A 95 0.92 12.61 -3.43
N PHE A 96 1.33 13.26 -2.34
CA PHE A 96 0.85 13.07 -0.97
C PHE A 96 0.63 14.43 -0.26
N TYR A 97 0.55 15.53 -1.03
CA TYR A 97 0.46 16.91 -0.53
C TYR A 97 -0.94 17.51 -0.74
N GLY A 98 -1.33 18.46 0.11
CA GLY A 98 -2.67 19.04 0.13
C GLY A 98 -3.63 18.24 1.02
N ASP A 99 -4.68 18.91 1.48
CA ASP A 99 -5.52 18.40 2.58
C ASP A 99 -6.72 17.57 2.11
N ALA A 100 -7.20 17.82 0.88
CA ALA A 100 -8.35 17.11 0.33
C ALA A 100 -7.94 15.94 -0.56
N ILE A 101 -8.56 14.80 -0.34
CA ILE A 101 -8.63 13.70 -1.29
C ILE A 101 -9.86 13.86 -2.18
N ASP A 102 -9.77 13.40 -3.42
CA ASP A 102 -10.80 13.49 -4.45
C ASP A 102 -11.69 12.24 -4.41
N LEU A 103 -12.62 12.22 -3.44
CA LEU A 103 -13.60 11.15 -3.29
C LEU A 103 -14.66 11.18 -4.40
N GLU A 104 -14.93 12.35 -4.98
CA GLU A 104 -15.93 12.50 -6.04
C GLU A 104 -15.56 11.69 -7.28
N THR A 105 -14.31 11.79 -7.75
CA THR A 105 -13.83 10.97 -8.87
C THR A 105 -13.93 9.46 -8.55
N VAL A 106 -13.67 9.06 -7.31
CA VAL A 106 -13.77 7.65 -6.90
C VAL A 106 -15.21 7.17 -6.95
N LYS A 107 -16.15 7.96 -6.40
CA LYS A 107 -17.59 7.69 -6.42
C LYS A 107 -18.12 7.57 -7.85
N LEU A 108 -17.82 8.56 -8.70
CA LEU A 108 -18.28 8.59 -10.09
C LEU A 108 -17.74 7.39 -10.90
N LEU A 109 -16.49 6.97 -10.66
CA LEU A 109 -15.98 5.73 -11.26
C LEU A 109 -16.69 4.49 -10.72
N LYS A 110 -16.97 4.42 -9.41
CA LYS A 110 -17.69 3.28 -8.81
C LYS A 110 -19.10 3.13 -9.38
N GLU A 111 -19.77 4.21 -9.71
CA GLU A 111 -21.09 4.19 -10.35
C GLU A 111 -21.06 3.68 -11.81
N LYS A 112 -19.91 3.73 -12.48
CA LYS A 112 -19.77 3.43 -13.92
C LYS A 112 -19.04 2.12 -14.21
N CYS A 113 -18.14 1.69 -13.34
CA CYS A 113 -17.41 0.44 -13.50
C CYS A 113 -18.25 -0.76 -13.06
N LEU A 114 -18.18 -1.84 -13.83
CA LEU A 114 -18.91 -3.10 -13.57
C LEU A 114 -18.16 -4.07 -12.65
N ILE A 115 -16.87 -3.80 -12.42
CA ILE A 115 -15.98 -4.61 -11.58
C ILE A 115 -15.84 -4.01 -10.17
N PRO A 116 -15.38 -4.78 -9.18
CA PRO A 116 -15.05 -4.26 -7.87
C PRO A 116 -14.03 -3.11 -7.90
N ILE A 117 -14.27 -2.08 -7.10
CA ILE A 117 -13.36 -0.96 -6.85
C ILE A 117 -12.89 -0.98 -5.41
N VAL A 118 -11.56 -0.92 -5.25
CA VAL A 118 -10.87 -0.73 -3.98
C VAL A 118 -10.51 0.75 -3.80
N GLY A 119 -11.11 1.40 -2.82
CA GLY A 119 -10.82 2.78 -2.43
C GLY A 119 -9.49 2.90 -1.68
N ASN A 120 -8.69 3.91 -2.00
CA ASN A 120 -7.40 4.15 -1.36
C ASN A 120 -7.14 5.65 -1.19
N GLY A 121 -6.51 6.05 -0.08
CA GLY A 121 -6.03 7.41 0.12
C GLY A 121 -6.46 8.00 1.46
N ASP A 122 -5.47 8.38 2.28
CA ASP A 122 -5.64 9.10 3.56
C ASP A 122 -6.69 8.55 4.53
N ILE A 123 -6.95 7.24 4.49
CA ILE A 123 -7.75 6.53 5.50
C ILE A 123 -6.85 6.30 6.73
N LYS A 124 -7.08 7.09 7.78
CA LYS A 124 -6.21 7.15 8.98
C LYS A 124 -6.72 6.36 10.17
N ASP A 125 -8.02 6.11 10.21
CA ASP A 125 -8.70 5.44 11.30
C ASP A 125 -10.02 4.83 10.80
N TYR A 126 -10.75 4.21 11.72
CA TYR A 126 -12.04 3.58 11.44
C TYR A 126 -13.14 4.57 11.04
N LEU A 127 -13.09 5.82 11.52
CA LEU A 127 -14.05 6.86 11.13
C LEU A 127 -13.81 7.32 9.68
N GLY A 128 -12.55 7.55 9.33
CA GLY A 128 -12.13 7.86 7.96
C GLY A 128 -12.46 6.72 7.00
N ALA A 129 -12.29 5.47 7.43
CA ALA A 129 -12.67 4.30 6.63
C ALA A 129 -14.18 4.26 6.38
N LYS A 130 -14.99 4.45 7.43
CA LYS A 130 -16.46 4.53 7.30
C LYS A 130 -16.89 5.67 6.38
N HIS A 131 -16.34 6.87 6.58
CA HIS A 131 -16.65 8.02 5.72
C HIS A 131 -16.30 7.75 4.26
N PHE A 132 -15.14 7.14 3.98
CA PHE A 132 -14.73 6.81 2.62
C PHE A 132 -15.75 5.87 1.95
N ILE A 133 -16.14 4.79 2.63
CA ILE A 133 -17.12 3.83 2.12
C ILE A 133 -18.48 4.49 1.92
N ASP A 134 -19.00 5.17 2.94
CA ASP A 134 -20.33 5.81 2.89
C ASP A 134 -20.44 6.83 1.75
N TYR A 135 -19.36 7.58 1.47
CA TYR A 135 -19.36 8.59 0.41
C TYR A 135 -19.21 7.98 -0.99
N THR A 136 -18.34 6.98 -1.15
CA THR A 136 -17.92 6.49 -2.47
C THR A 136 -18.57 5.19 -2.90
N ASN A 137 -19.17 4.45 -1.98
CA ASN A 137 -19.76 3.13 -2.19
C ASN A 137 -18.78 2.09 -2.78
N VAL A 138 -17.47 2.24 -2.53
CA VAL A 138 -16.44 1.27 -2.94
C VAL A 138 -16.60 -0.07 -2.24
N ASP A 139 -16.17 -1.15 -2.89
CA ASP A 139 -16.37 -2.53 -2.42
C ASP A 139 -15.33 -2.95 -1.37
N ALA A 140 -14.16 -2.31 -1.38
CA ALA A 140 -13.10 -2.56 -0.42
C ALA A 140 -12.23 -1.31 -0.18
N LEU A 141 -11.39 -1.36 0.85
CA LEU A 141 -10.41 -0.33 1.16
C LEU A 141 -9.00 -0.89 1.12
N MET A 142 -8.06 -0.10 0.61
CA MET A 142 -6.62 -0.36 0.71
C MET A 142 -5.98 0.66 1.64
N ILE A 143 -5.31 0.18 2.68
CA ILE A 143 -4.60 1.00 3.67
C ILE A 143 -3.10 0.88 3.46
N GLY A 144 -2.42 2.02 3.32
CA GLY A 144 -0.98 2.09 3.08
C GLY A 144 -0.23 2.66 4.27
N ARG A 145 0.12 3.95 4.22
CA ARG A 145 0.97 4.63 5.23
C ARG A 145 0.50 4.44 6.67
N GLU A 146 -0.79 4.34 6.91
CA GLU A 146 -1.34 4.30 8.27
C GLU A 146 -1.22 2.92 8.93
N SER A 147 -0.96 1.86 8.16
CA SER A 147 -0.54 0.57 8.71
C SER A 147 0.93 0.57 9.17
N MET A 148 1.75 1.51 8.68
CA MET A 148 3.14 1.68 9.12
C MET A 148 3.16 2.24 10.54
N GLY A 149 3.45 1.37 11.51
CA GLY A 149 3.44 1.71 12.93
C GLY A 149 2.09 1.51 13.63
N ASN A 150 1.05 1.09 12.91
CA ASN A 150 -0.21 0.61 13.49
C ASN A 150 -0.71 -0.60 12.68
N PRO A 151 -0.08 -1.79 12.82
CA PRO A 151 -0.52 -2.99 12.10
C PRO A 151 -1.97 -3.38 12.42
N GLU A 152 -2.47 -3.00 13.60
CA GLU A 152 -3.83 -3.28 14.06
C GLU A 152 -4.91 -2.46 13.34
N ILE A 153 -4.55 -1.49 12.49
CA ILE A 153 -5.52 -0.61 11.79
C ILE A 153 -6.58 -1.41 11.02
N PHE A 154 -6.21 -2.56 10.44
CA PHE A 154 -7.15 -3.41 9.72
C PHE A 154 -8.22 -3.99 10.66
N ASN A 155 -7.81 -4.46 11.84
CA ASN A 155 -8.73 -4.97 12.86
C ASN A 155 -9.59 -3.84 13.46
N GLN A 156 -8.99 -2.67 13.71
CA GLN A 156 -9.72 -1.49 14.18
C GLN A 156 -10.84 -1.08 13.22
N ILE A 157 -10.53 -1.03 11.92
CA ILE A 157 -11.51 -0.75 10.86
C ILE A 157 -12.56 -1.86 10.81
N HIS A 158 -12.16 -3.14 10.82
CA HIS A 158 -13.07 -4.28 10.75
C HIS A 158 -14.09 -4.27 11.89
N GLU A 159 -13.63 -4.18 13.14
CA GLU A 159 -14.45 -4.20 14.33
C GLU A 159 -15.44 -3.04 14.38
N TYR A 160 -15.01 -1.86 13.95
CA TYR A 160 -15.91 -0.70 13.87
C TYR A 160 -16.97 -0.87 12.78
N LEU A 161 -16.57 -1.25 11.55
CA LEU A 161 -17.51 -1.39 10.43
C LEU A 161 -18.52 -2.52 10.65
N LYS A 162 -18.10 -3.63 11.27
CA LYS A 162 -18.94 -4.82 11.46
C LYS A 162 -19.74 -4.81 12.76
N HIS A 163 -19.18 -4.24 13.82
CA HIS A 163 -19.74 -4.35 15.18
C HIS A 163 -20.00 -2.99 15.85
N GLY A 164 -19.66 -1.87 15.20
CA GLY A 164 -19.74 -0.54 15.82
C GLY A 164 -18.77 -0.37 16.99
N LYS A 165 -17.79 -1.27 17.13
CA LYS A 165 -16.87 -1.28 18.27
C LYS A 165 -15.67 -0.39 17.98
N GLU A 166 -15.50 0.64 18.80
CA GLU A 166 -14.34 1.52 18.74
C GLU A 166 -13.11 0.86 19.37
N ILE A 167 -12.05 0.74 18.58
CA ILE A 167 -10.74 0.29 19.06
C ILE A 167 -9.75 1.44 18.83
N PRO A 168 -9.43 2.25 19.85
CA PRO A 168 -8.52 3.36 19.69
C PRO A 168 -7.10 2.86 19.44
N PHE A 169 -6.35 3.55 18.58
CA PHE A 169 -4.93 3.28 18.41
C PHE A 169 -4.17 3.68 19.68
N LYS A 170 -3.78 2.67 20.44
CA LYS A 170 -2.88 2.78 21.60
C LYS A 170 -1.66 1.93 21.34
N ASN A 171 -0.50 2.52 21.56
CA ASN A 171 0.78 1.86 21.39
C ASN A 171 1.66 2.11 22.61
N ASP A 172 2.47 1.12 22.93
CA ASP A 172 3.37 1.13 24.06
C ASP A 172 4.58 0.24 23.73
N VAL A 173 5.54 0.21 24.65
CA VAL A 173 6.78 -0.54 24.48
C VAL A 173 6.52 -2.05 24.36
N ASP A 174 5.55 -2.59 25.11
CA ASP A 174 5.22 -4.01 25.09
C ASP A 174 4.60 -4.44 23.76
N LYS A 175 3.68 -3.64 23.21
CA LYS A 175 3.12 -3.83 21.87
C LYS A 175 4.21 -3.74 20.81
N MET A 176 5.10 -2.75 20.91
CA MET A 176 6.23 -2.63 20.00
C MET A 176 7.11 -3.88 20.04
N LYS A 177 7.40 -4.41 21.23
CA LYS A 177 8.16 -5.66 21.42
C LYS A 177 7.50 -6.84 20.70
N ASN A 178 6.20 -7.03 20.90
CA ASN A 178 5.45 -8.12 20.27
C ASN A 178 5.47 -8.01 18.74
N PHE A 179 5.29 -6.81 18.19
CA PHE A 179 5.35 -6.61 16.73
C PHE A 179 6.77 -6.76 16.17
N ILE A 180 7.80 -6.35 16.91
CA ILE A 180 9.20 -6.60 16.50
C ILE A 180 9.46 -8.10 16.40
N GLN A 181 9.03 -8.87 17.40
CA GLN A 181 9.20 -10.32 17.38
C GLN A 181 8.48 -10.95 16.19
N LEU A 182 7.22 -10.56 15.95
CA LEU A 182 6.46 -11.04 14.80
C LEU A 182 7.14 -10.68 13.47
N TYR A 183 7.68 -9.46 13.34
CA TYR A 183 8.41 -9.07 12.14
C TYR A 183 9.72 -9.82 11.96
N GLU A 184 10.44 -10.12 13.05
CA GLU A 184 11.64 -10.96 12.99
C GLU A 184 11.28 -12.36 12.47
N GLU A 185 10.21 -12.97 12.99
CA GLU A 185 9.71 -14.27 12.52
C GLU A 185 9.31 -14.24 11.04
N CYS A 186 8.58 -13.22 10.58
CA CYS A 186 8.20 -13.08 9.17
C CYS A 186 9.42 -12.87 8.24
N ILE A 187 10.42 -12.12 8.70
CA ILE A 187 11.65 -11.89 7.94
C ILE A 187 12.44 -13.19 7.83
N ASP A 188 12.56 -13.93 8.93
CA ASP A 188 13.26 -15.23 8.95
C ASP A 188 12.57 -16.25 8.04
N GLU A 189 11.24 -16.33 8.07
CA GLU A 189 10.46 -17.18 7.16
C GLU A 189 10.72 -16.80 5.69
N TYR A 190 10.65 -15.50 5.36
CA TYR A 190 10.91 -15.02 4.00
C TYR A 190 12.33 -15.34 3.51
N LEU A 191 13.33 -15.22 4.39
CA LEU A 191 14.74 -15.45 4.04
C LEU A 191 15.15 -16.93 4.04
N THR A 192 14.38 -17.81 4.67
CA THR A 192 14.69 -19.26 4.75
C THR A 192 14.67 -19.93 3.36
N GLY A 193 13.84 -19.44 2.44
CA GLY A 193 13.75 -19.93 1.06
C GLY A 193 14.43 -19.06 0.00
N PHE A 194 15.08 -17.96 0.40
CA PHE A 194 15.53 -16.94 -0.54
C PHE A 194 16.90 -16.38 -0.15
N SER A 195 17.86 -16.41 -1.10
CA SER A 195 19.15 -15.73 -0.93
C SER A 195 19.08 -14.37 -1.62
N HIS A 196 18.98 -13.30 -0.84
CA HIS A 196 18.91 -11.95 -1.37
C HIS A 196 20.27 -11.50 -1.94
N PRO A 197 20.34 -10.82 -3.11
CA PRO A 197 21.61 -10.36 -3.70
C PRO A 197 22.45 -9.43 -2.80
N GLN A 198 21.80 -8.70 -1.90
CA GLN A 198 22.44 -7.83 -0.91
C GLN A 198 22.89 -8.58 0.37
N GLY A 199 22.56 -9.87 0.49
CA GLY A 199 22.82 -10.71 1.66
C GLY A 199 21.66 -10.70 2.66
N ASN A 200 21.28 -11.88 3.16
CA ASN A 200 20.12 -12.06 4.04
C ASN A 200 20.22 -11.24 5.34
N LYS A 201 21.40 -11.19 5.97
CA LYS A 201 21.61 -10.39 7.20
C LYS A 201 21.47 -8.89 6.99
N GLU A 202 21.81 -8.38 5.80
CA GLU A 202 21.66 -6.96 5.49
C GLU A 202 20.19 -6.61 5.30
N ILE A 203 19.43 -7.49 4.63
CA ILE A 203 17.98 -7.34 4.49
C ILE A 203 17.28 -7.42 5.84
N GLU A 204 17.63 -8.41 6.67
CA GLU A 204 17.10 -8.52 8.03
C GLU A 204 17.33 -7.23 8.82
N PHE A 205 18.54 -6.67 8.76
CA PHE A 205 18.87 -5.39 9.40
C PHE A 205 18.03 -4.22 8.87
N ILE A 206 17.94 -4.05 7.55
CA ILE A 206 17.22 -2.93 6.91
C ILE A 206 15.72 -3.01 7.23
N GLU A 207 15.13 -4.18 7.06
CA GLU A 207 13.70 -4.41 7.23
C GLU A 207 13.30 -4.27 8.71
N LEU A 208 14.03 -4.93 9.62
CA LEU A 208 13.74 -4.87 11.06
C LEU A 208 13.93 -3.45 11.60
N LYS A 209 15.01 -2.75 11.21
CA LYS A 209 15.26 -1.36 11.64
C LYS A 209 14.17 -0.41 11.16
N ARG A 210 13.75 -0.53 9.90
CA ARG A 210 12.69 0.31 9.33
C ARG A 210 11.38 0.13 10.07
N ASN A 211 10.96 -1.13 10.25
CA ASN A 211 9.72 -1.45 10.95
C ASN A 211 9.77 -1.04 12.43
N ALA A 212 10.88 -1.27 13.13
CA ALA A 212 11.05 -0.82 14.52
C ALA A 212 10.91 0.70 14.66
N ILE A 213 11.45 1.49 13.71
CA ILE A 213 11.28 2.95 13.71
C ILE A 213 9.81 3.33 13.52
N TRP A 214 9.09 2.67 12.62
CA TRP A 214 7.65 2.93 12.43
C TRP A 214 6.82 2.58 13.66
N LEU A 215 7.11 1.45 14.30
CA LEU A 215 6.42 0.99 15.51
C LEU A 215 6.58 1.92 16.71
N THR A 216 7.48 2.89 16.68
CA THR A 216 7.55 3.92 17.74
C THR A 216 6.39 4.93 17.73
N LYS A 217 5.52 4.90 16.71
CA LYS A 217 4.38 5.82 16.57
C LYS A 217 3.51 5.78 17.84
N ASN A 218 3.22 6.96 18.41
CA ASN A 218 2.43 7.12 19.63
C ASN A 218 2.98 6.43 20.90
N ILE A 219 4.25 6.02 20.93
CA ILE A 219 4.92 5.60 22.17
C ILE A 219 5.46 6.83 22.91
N GLU A 220 5.44 6.78 24.24
CA GLU A 220 6.12 7.76 25.09
C GLU A 220 7.62 7.85 24.72
N ASN A 221 8.18 9.06 24.69
CA ASN A 221 9.58 9.29 24.30
C ASN A 221 9.97 8.80 22.87
N SER A 222 8.98 8.57 21.99
CA SER A 222 9.19 8.06 20.62
C SER A 222 10.26 8.79 19.80
N THR A 223 10.39 10.12 19.94
CA THR A 223 11.44 10.89 19.25
C THR A 223 12.84 10.47 19.66
N THR A 224 13.06 10.23 20.96
CA THR A 224 14.35 9.74 21.48
C THR A 224 14.63 8.33 20.99
N ILE A 225 13.65 7.43 21.08
CA ILE A 225 13.75 6.05 20.62
C ILE A 225 14.09 6.01 19.11
N ARG A 226 13.36 6.73 18.26
CA ARG A 226 13.64 6.82 16.81
C ARG A 226 15.04 7.34 16.52
N ARG A 227 15.50 8.35 17.26
CA ARG A 227 16.84 8.93 17.09
C ARG A 227 17.92 7.90 17.43
N SER A 228 17.73 7.09 18.48
CA SER A 228 18.65 6.01 18.83
C SER A 228 18.66 4.93 17.76
N LEU A 229 17.49 4.41 17.36
CA LEU A 229 17.36 3.37 16.34
C LEU A 229 17.96 3.80 14.99
N SER A 230 17.71 5.03 14.54
CA SER A 230 18.22 5.53 13.25
C SER A 230 19.75 5.55 13.16
N LYS A 231 20.46 5.68 14.28
CA LYS A 231 21.93 5.69 14.33
C LYS A 231 22.58 4.30 14.31
N VAL A 232 21.81 3.24 14.63
CA VAL A 232 22.31 1.86 14.64
C VAL A 232 22.86 1.45 13.28
N LYS A 233 23.98 0.70 13.26
CA LYS A 233 24.76 0.41 12.05
C LYS A 233 24.76 -1.06 11.61
N ASN A 234 24.29 -1.98 12.44
CA ASN A 234 24.21 -3.40 12.10
C ASN A 234 23.17 -4.12 12.94
N LEU A 235 22.83 -5.33 12.51
CA LEU A 235 21.82 -6.18 13.14
C LEU A 235 22.09 -6.48 14.61
N LYS A 236 23.35 -6.80 14.98
CA LYS A 236 23.70 -7.14 16.37
C LYS A 236 23.40 -5.97 17.31
N LEU A 237 23.83 -4.76 16.93
CA LEU A 237 23.55 -3.54 17.70
C LEU A 237 22.07 -3.20 17.72
N LEU A 238 21.34 -3.49 16.63
CA LEU A 238 19.88 -3.29 16.58
C LEU A 238 19.18 -4.19 17.59
N LYS A 239 19.46 -5.50 17.59
CA LYS A 239 18.85 -6.45 18.53
C LYS A 239 19.19 -6.10 19.99
N SER A 240 20.40 -5.64 20.28
CA SER A 240 20.77 -5.15 21.62
C SER A 240 19.94 -3.93 22.02
N MET A 241 19.85 -2.92 21.16
CA MET A 241 19.11 -1.69 21.43
C MET A 241 17.61 -1.96 21.57
N LEU A 242 17.03 -2.84 20.77
CA LEU A 242 15.62 -3.21 20.89
C LEU A 242 15.34 -3.92 22.22
N LYS A 243 16.26 -4.78 22.70
CA LYS A 243 16.15 -5.38 24.04
C LYS A 243 16.24 -4.34 25.16
N GLU A 244 17.12 -3.34 25.04
CA GLU A 244 17.21 -2.24 26.01
C GLU A 244 15.97 -1.34 26.02
N ILE A 245 15.33 -1.14 24.87
CA ILE A 245 14.10 -0.35 24.76
C ILE A 245 12.89 -1.12 25.33
N THR A 246 12.88 -2.46 25.20
CA THR A 246 11.72 -3.33 25.46
C THR A 246 11.85 -4.25 26.68
N GLY A 247 12.94 -4.11 27.44
CA GLY A 247 13.22 -4.85 28.67
C GLY A 247 13.16 -3.94 29.87
#